data_AF-A0AAD4K1Z4-F1
#
_entry.id   AF-A0AAD4K1Z4-F1
#
_cell.length_a   1.000
_cell.length_b   1.000
_cell.length_c   1.000
_cell.angle_alpha   90.00
_cell.angle_beta   90.00
_cell.angle_gamma   90.00
#
_symmetry.space_group_name_H-M   'P 1'
#
loop_
_entity.id
_entity.type
_entity.pdbx_description
1 polymer ?
#
loop_
_entity_poly.entity_id
_entity_poly.type
_entity_poly.pdbx_seq_one_letter_code
_entity_poly.pdbx_strand_id
1 'polypeptide(L)'
;MESINFNDFTIQERHEIIKAFLIKMRTANSMESAQRFFEYYLKRFYKMPSKLIDDIIYCQRAMKTYLNVHQRITNFYGNNATANEVNKENHILEIEDTLHEINAECQYLVICLEENIARFCLPFTEQQMQPNIDLVREMVSEAIVPQVCASFLLFKPHFVAERPTESQLLRKYFIEARTSLNAKEENPKPTRIVTPNKKSTAAVATTPLPRPRPNSNRTTTPLLEVAIKNEAVNASRLNLQAALKRARSNQLGKPAAAAVAETKVNNPQEVFLQSVGLCTHSTYKTMQLSQAHRQKRKQKLVQK
;
A
#
# COMPACT_ATOMS: atom_id res chain seq x y z
N MET A 1 8.79 44.25 17.84
CA MET A 1 8.42 44.13 16.42
C MET A 1 7.08 43.44 16.37
N GLU A 2 6.07 44.08 15.82
CA GLU A 2 4.77 43.46 15.55
C GLU A 2 4.98 42.15 14.79
N SER A 3 4.25 41.10 15.16
CA SER A 3 4.40 39.79 14.52
C SER A 3 3.81 39.86 13.12
N ILE A 4 4.64 40.12 12.11
CA ILE A 4 4.23 40.10 10.71
C ILE A 4 3.67 38.71 10.38
N ASN A 5 2.40 38.64 10.00
CA ASN A 5 1.78 37.42 9.54
C ASN A 5 1.86 37.36 8.00
N PHE A 6 2.70 36.48 7.47
CA PHE A 6 2.88 36.35 6.02
C PHE A 6 1.61 35.91 5.27
N ASN A 7 0.61 35.37 5.97
CA ASN A 7 -0.67 35.03 5.35
C ASN A 7 -1.51 36.26 4.97
N ASP A 8 -1.18 37.44 5.48
CA ASP A 8 -1.92 38.67 5.20
C ASP A 8 -1.51 39.30 3.86
N PHE A 9 -0.40 38.84 3.27
CA PHE A 9 0.09 39.28 1.96
C PHE A 9 -0.33 38.33 0.85
N THR A 10 -0.48 38.88 -0.35
CA THR A 10 -0.64 38.11 -1.59
C THR A 10 0.59 37.25 -1.89
N ILE A 11 0.44 36.26 -2.76
CA ILE A 11 1.56 35.39 -3.18
C ILE A 11 2.71 36.21 -3.78
N GLN A 12 2.39 37.22 -4.58
CA GLN A 12 3.38 38.07 -5.24
C GLN A 12 4.09 38.98 -4.23
N GLU A 13 3.38 39.60 -3.30
CA GLU A 13 3.98 40.42 -2.25
C GLU A 13 4.90 39.58 -1.36
N ARG A 14 4.48 38.37 -0.96
CA ARG A 14 5.35 37.44 -0.22
C ARG A 14 6.63 37.13 -0.98
N HIS A 15 6.51 36.87 -2.29
CA HIS A 15 7.67 36.59 -3.12
C HIS A 15 8.65 37.76 -3.10
N GLU A 16 8.19 38.99 -3.34
CA GLU A 16 9.06 40.17 -3.35
C GLU A 16 9.68 40.46 -1.99
N ILE A 17 8.92 40.30 -0.89
CA ILE A 17 9.43 40.46 0.48
C ILE A 17 10.55 39.44 0.75
N ILE A 18 10.33 38.16 0.42
CA ILE A 18 11.33 37.10 0.62
C ILE A 18 12.56 37.37 -0.23
N LYS A 19 12.39 37.75 -1.49
CA LYS A 19 13.50 38.06 -2.40
C LYS A 19 14.36 39.22 -1.88
N ALA A 20 13.72 40.33 -1.46
CA ALA A 20 14.42 41.47 -0.89
C ALA A 20 15.16 41.11 0.41
N PHE A 21 14.51 40.32 1.28
CA PHE A 21 15.14 39.79 2.50
C PHE A 21 16.38 38.97 2.16
N LEU A 22 16.30 38.01 1.24
CA LEU A 22 17.41 37.12 0.89
C LEU A 22 18.58 37.88 0.24
N ILE A 23 18.32 38.88 -0.60
CA ILE A 23 19.37 39.76 -1.13
C ILE A 23 20.12 40.45 0.01
N LYS A 24 19.39 41.02 0.99
CA LYS A 24 19.99 41.70 2.15
C LYS A 24 20.82 40.73 3.01
N MET A 25 20.30 39.52 3.26
CA MET A 25 21.04 38.51 4.05
C MET A 25 22.32 38.05 3.35
N ARG A 26 22.30 37.95 2.01
CA ARG A 26 23.49 37.65 1.21
C ARG A 26 24.53 38.76 1.32
N THR A 27 24.13 40.02 1.19
CA THR A 27 25.06 41.16 1.33
C THR A 27 25.68 41.24 2.71
N ALA A 28 24.97 40.76 3.73
CA ALA A 28 25.44 40.73 5.12
C ALA A 28 26.20 39.42 5.48
N ASN A 29 26.46 38.51 4.53
CA ASN A 29 27.06 37.19 4.77
C ASN A 29 26.34 36.36 5.86
N SER A 30 25.01 36.50 5.97
CA SER A 30 24.20 35.85 7.02
C SER A 30 23.24 34.77 6.47
N MET A 31 23.71 33.97 5.52
CA MET A 31 22.86 32.95 4.86
C MET A 31 22.39 31.85 5.82
N GLU A 32 23.12 31.56 6.89
CA GLU A 32 22.68 30.60 7.91
C GLU A 32 21.42 31.08 8.64
N SER A 33 21.34 32.37 8.96
CA SER A 33 20.14 32.99 9.52
C SER A 33 18.98 32.97 8.52
N ALA A 34 19.26 33.16 7.23
CA ALA A 34 18.26 33.01 6.18
C ALA A 34 17.73 31.58 6.08
N GLN A 35 18.59 30.56 6.22
CA GLN A 35 18.17 29.16 6.27
C GLN A 35 17.24 28.87 7.46
N ARG A 36 17.59 29.33 8.66
CA ARG A 36 16.71 29.22 9.85
C ARG A 36 15.37 29.91 9.65
N PHE A 37 15.38 31.10 9.01
CA PHE A 37 14.15 31.79 8.66
C PHE A 37 13.30 31.00 7.65
N PHE A 38 13.92 30.38 6.64
CA PHE A 38 13.20 29.54 5.69
C PHE A 38 12.53 28.35 6.37
N GLU A 39 13.25 27.64 7.24
CA GLU A 39 12.67 26.52 8.01
C GLU A 39 11.50 26.97 8.90
N TYR A 40 11.65 28.10 9.59
CA TYR A 40 10.57 28.71 10.37
C TYR A 40 9.37 29.09 9.49
N TYR A 41 9.64 29.74 8.36
CA TYR A 41 8.64 30.21 7.43
C TYR A 41 7.81 29.04 6.86
N LEU A 42 8.51 27.97 6.45
CA LEU A 42 7.88 26.74 5.98
C LEU A 42 6.98 26.13 7.06
N LYS A 43 7.49 25.90 8.28
CA LYS A 43 6.69 25.35 9.38
C LYS A 43 5.47 26.20 9.74
N ARG A 44 5.61 27.52 9.71
CA ARG A 44 4.60 28.44 10.24
C ARG A 44 3.53 28.81 9.23
N PHE A 45 3.88 28.95 7.95
CA PHE A 45 3.01 29.54 6.94
C PHE A 45 2.57 28.55 5.85
N TYR A 46 3.26 27.43 5.67
CA TYR A 46 2.80 26.42 4.73
C TYR A 46 1.58 25.68 5.29
N LYS A 47 0.50 25.64 4.50
CA LYS A 47 -0.70 24.88 4.81
C LYS A 47 -0.89 23.80 3.76
N MET A 48 -0.84 22.55 4.21
CA MET A 48 -1.04 21.41 3.32
C MET A 48 -2.46 21.40 2.74
N PRO A 49 -2.63 21.13 1.43
CA PRO A 49 -3.97 21.08 0.83
C PRO A 49 -4.77 19.90 1.39
N SER A 50 -5.76 20.18 2.26
CA SER A 50 -6.48 19.14 3.02
C SER A 50 -7.10 18.07 2.14
N LYS A 51 -7.79 18.45 1.07
CA LYS A 51 -8.41 17.51 0.12
C LYS A 51 -7.40 16.55 -0.53
N LEU A 52 -6.21 17.06 -0.86
CA LEU A 52 -5.14 16.25 -1.45
C LEU A 52 -4.59 15.26 -0.41
N ILE A 53 -4.38 15.72 0.82
CA ILE A 53 -3.94 14.88 1.94
C ILE A 53 -4.97 13.80 2.27
N ASP A 54 -6.26 14.15 2.33
CA ASP A 54 -7.36 13.23 2.57
C ASP A 54 -7.39 12.12 1.51
N ASP A 55 -7.20 12.46 0.25
CA ASP A 55 -7.17 11.49 -0.85
C ASP A 55 -5.93 10.59 -0.80
N ILE A 56 -4.75 11.11 -0.45
CA ILE A 56 -3.55 10.29 -0.25
C ILE A 56 -3.79 9.29 0.89
N ILE A 57 -4.33 9.76 2.02
CA ILE A 57 -4.65 8.91 3.18
C ILE A 57 -5.68 7.85 2.77
N TYR A 58 -6.70 8.23 2.01
CA TYR A 58 -7.73 7.34 1.50
C TYR A 58 -7.13 6.22 0.63
N CYS A 59 -6.31 6.57 -0.37
CA CYS A 59 -5.64 5.59 -1.23
C CYS A 59 -4.76 4.63 -0.43
N GLN A 60 -3.97 5.13 0.54
CA GLN A 60 -3.12 4.26 1.36
C GLN A 60 -3.92 3.29 2.23
N ARG A 61 -5.06 3.74 2.78
CA ARG A 61 -5.98 2.88 3.53
C ARG A 61 -6.70 1.86 2.65
N ALA A 62 -7.08 2.26 1.44
CA ALA A 62 -7.66 1.36 0.45
C ALA A 62 -6.65 0.26 0.08
N MET A 63 -5.39 0.62 -0.24
CA MET A 63 -4.34 -0.37 -0.51
C MET A 63 -4.17 -1.35 0.65
N LYS A 64 -4.11 -0.86 1.90
CA LYS A 64 -4.05 -1.73 3.10
C LYS A 64 -5.24 -2.69 3.18
N THR A 65 -6.43 -2.22 2.86
CA THR A 65 -7.65 -3.04 2.84
C THR A 65 -7.55 -4.16 1.80
N TYR A 66 -7.16 -3.82 0.57
CA TYR A 66 -7.00 -4.79 -0.50
C TYR A 66 -5.89 -5.81 -0.20
N LEU A 67 -4.75 -5.37 0.35
CA LEU A 67 -3.67 -6.28 0.79
C LEU A 67 -4.12 -7.25 1.90
N ASN A 68 -4.92 -6.77 2.86
CA ASN A 68 -5.50 -7.62 3.90
C ASN A 68 -6.45 -8.68 3.30
N VAL A 69 -7.29 -8.28 2.34
CA VAL A 69 -8.21 -9.20 1.65
C VAL A 69 -7.44 -10.22 0.81
N HIS A 70 -6.43 -9.78 0.07
CA HIS A 70 -5.51 -10.64 -0.69
C HIS A 70 -4.91 -11.72 0.23
N GLN A 71 -4.34 -11.32 1.37
CA GLN A 71 -3.77 -12.26 2.34
C GLN A 71 -4.82 -13.25 2.86
N ARG A 72 -6.04 -12.80 3.14
CA ARG A 72 -7.13 -13.68 3.60
C ARG A 72 -7.56 -14.68 2.55
N ILE A 73 -7.65 -14.29 1.28
CA ILE A 73 -7.95 -15.20 0.16
C ILE A 73 -6.85 -16.26 0.07
N THR A 74 -5.59 -15.83 0.00
CA THR A 74 -4.44 -16.76 -0.06
C THR A 74 -4.44 -17.75 1.11
N ASN A 75 -4.69 -17.27 2.33
CA ASN A 75 -4.77 -18.14 3.51
C ASN A 75 -5.98 -19.09 3.46
N PHE A 76 -7.13 -18.63 2.97
CA PHE A 76 -8.32 -19.47 2.86
C PHE A 76 -8.10 -20.61 1.88
N TYR A 77 -7.59 -20.33 0.67
CA TYR A 77 -7.35 -21.39 -0.31
C TYR A 77 -6.17 -22.30 0.11
N GLY A 78 -5.14 -21.78 0.77
CA GLY A 78 -4.03 -22.58 1.29
C GLY A 78 -4.45 -23.60 2.37
N ASN A 79 -5.51 -23.30 3.12
CA ASN A 79 -6.03 -24.17 4.18
C ASN A 79 -7.17 -25.11 3.74
N ASN A 80 -7.71 -24.95 2.53
CA ASN A 80 -8.84 -25.73 2.04
C ASN A 80 -8.44 -26.57 0.83
N ALA A 81 -8.12 -27.85 1.06
CA ALA A 81 -7.63 -28.78 0.03
C ALA A 81 -8.61 -29.05 -1.14
N THR A 82 -9.90 -28.70 -0.99
CA THR A 82 -10.94 -28.84 -2.03
C THR A 82 -11.26 -27.55 -2.75
N ALA A 83 -10.57 -26.45 -2.42
CA ALA A 83 -10.87 -25.15 -2.97
C ALA A 83 -10.40 -25.04 -4.44
N ASN A 84 -11.21 -24.39 -5.27
CA ASN A 84 -10.95 -24.26 -6.71
C ASN A 84 -9.79 -23.27 -6.97
N GLU A 85 -8.60 -23.79 -7.28
CA GLU A 85 -7.38 -22.99 -7.54
C GLU A 85 -7.57 -21.96 -8.66
N VAL A 86 -8.41 -22.25 -9.67
CA VAL A 86 -8.72 -21.29 -10.75
C VAL A 86 -9.48 -20.08 -10.22
N ASN A 87 -10.40 -20.26 -9.26
CA ASN A 87 -11.13 -19.15 -8.66
C ASN A 87 -10.20 -18.30 -7.79
N LYS A 88 -9.25 -18.93 -7.09
CA LYS A 88 -8.21 -18.22 -6.33
C LYS A 88 -7.38 -17.35 -7.25
N GLU A 89 -6.84 -17.89 -8.33
CA GLU A 89 -5.97 -17.14 -9.26
C GLU A 89 -6.72 -15.95 -9.86
N ASN A 90 -7.96 -16.14 -10.30
CA ASN A 90 -8.79 -15.04 -10.80
C ASN A 90 -9.04 -13.94 -9.76
N HIS A 91 -9.36 -14.32 -8.51
CA HIS A 91 -9.58 -13.33 -7.44
C HIS A 91 -8.30 -12.57 -7.06
N ILE A 92 -7.16 -13.26 -7.05
CA ILE A 92 -5.87 -12.65 -6.74
C ILE A 92 -5.47 -11.66 -7.84
N LEU A 93 -5.58 -12.05 -9.11
CA LEU A 93 -5.30 -11.17 -10.25
C LEU A 93 -6.17 -9.91 -10.22
N GLU A 94 -7.47 -10.03 -9.97
CA GLU A 94 -8.37 -8.86 -9.87
C GLU A 94 -7.95 -7.90 -8.74
N ILE A 95 -7.53 -8.44 -7.59
CA ILE A 95 -7.07 -7.64 -6.47
C ILE A 95 -5.73 -6.96 -6.78
N GLU A 96 -4.81 -7.67 -7.43
CA GLU A 96 -3.52 -7.13 -7.85
C GLU A 96 -3.68 -6.01 -8.87
N ASP A 97 -4.54 -6.18 -9.87
CA ASP A 97 -4.88 -5.13 -10.84
C ASP A 97 -5.43 -3.89 -10.13
N THR A 98 -6.37 -4.07 -9.20
CA THR A 98 -6.92 -2.94 -8.43
C THR A 98 -5.86 -2.28 -7.52
N LEU A 99 -4.95 -3.06 -6.93
CA LEU A 99 -3.83 -2.52 -6.14
C LEU A 99 -2.90 -1.67 -7.01
N HIS A 100 -2.63 -2.09 -8.24
CA HIS A 100 -1.84 -1.33 -9.19
C HIS A 100 -2.50 0.02 -9.54
N GLU A 101 -3.81 0.03 -9.76
CA GLU A 101 -4.58 1.26 -10.00
C GLU A 101 -4.51 2.21 -8.80
N ILE A 102 -4.81 1.73 -7.59
CA ILE A 102 -4.81 2.57 -6.38
C ILE A 102 -3.39 3.12 -6.11
N ASN A 103 -2.36 2.31 -6.33
CA ASN A 103 -0.98 2.76 -6.16
C ASN A 103 -0.59 3.83 -7.19
N ALA A 104 -1.02 3.70 -8.45
CA ALA A 104 -0.79 4.72 -9.47
C ALA A 104 -1.49 6.05 -9.12
N GLU A 105 -2.75 6.00 -8.68
CA GLU A 105 -3.46 7.17 -8.16
C GLU A 105 -2.74 7.79 -6.97
N CYS A 106 -2.32 6.99 -5.99
CA CYS A 106 -1.60 7.47 -4.82
C CYS A 106 -0.28 8.16 -5.18
N GLN A 107 0.48 7.60 -6.13
CA GLN A 107 1.73 8.19 -6.60
C GLN A 107 1.50 9.53 -7.29
N TYR A 108 0.46 9.64 -8.12
CA TYR A 108 0.09 10.90 -8.75
C TYR A 108 -0.25 11.99 -7.72
N LEU A 109 -1.01 11.65 -6.69
CA LEU A 109 -1.34 12.60 -5.62
C LEU A 109 -0.10 13.05 -4.82
N VAL A 110 0.85 12.13 -4.57
CA VAL A 110 2.12 12.46 -3.92
C VAL A 110 2.93 13.44 -4.77
N ILE A 111 3.00 13.23 -6.09
CA ILE A 111 3.66 14.18 -7.02
C ILE A 111 2.98 15.55 -6.96
N CYS A 112 1.65 15.59 -6.93
CA CYS A 112 0.91 16.85 -6.80
C CYS A 112 1.23 17.58 -5.48
N LEU A 113 1.45 16.83 -4.39
CA LEU A 113 1.84 17.40 -3.10
C LEU A 113 3.28 17.94 -3.16
N GLU A 114 4.21 17.18 -3.74
CA GLU A 114 5.59 17.62 -3.95
C GLU A 114 5.65 18.91 -4.78
N GLU A 115 4.91 18.98 -5.88
CA GLU A 115 4.79 20.20 -6.68
C GLU A 115 4.20 21.37 -5.89
N ASN A 116 3.18 21.12 -5.06
CA ASN A 116 2.57 22.15 -4.23
C ASN A 116 3.57 22.74 -3.23
N ILE A 117 4.35 21.88 -2.58
CA ILE A 117 5.44 22.28 -1.67
C ILE A 117 6.52 23.05 -2.44
N ALA A 118 6.94 22.54 -3.60
CA ALA A 118 7.96 23.18 -4.44
C ALA A 118 7.54 24.60 -4.87
N ARG A 119 6.27 24.78 -5.27
CA ARG A 119 5.72 26.10 -5.62
C ARG A 119 5.72 27.05 -4.42
N PHE A 120 5.45 26.56 -3.22
CA PHE A 120 5.52 27.38 -2.00
C PHE A 120 6.97 27.79 -1.67
N CYS A 121 7.93 26.89 -1.90
CA CYS A 121 9.36 27.12 -1.66
C CYS A 121 10.03 27.96 -2.76
N LEU A 122 9.35 28.22 -3.89
CA LEU A 122 9.91 28.86 -5.08
C LEU A 122 10.69 30.16 -4.78
N PRO A 123 10.20 31.11 -3.96
CA PRO A 123 10.91 32.35 -3.67
C PRO A 123 12.29 32.15 -3.01
N PHE A 124 12.49 31.03 -2.30
CA PHE A 124 13.77 30.68 -1.68
C PHE A 124 14.68 29.94 -2.68
N THR A 125 14.11 29.01 -3.45
CA THR A 125 14.88 28.20 -4.41
C THR A 125 15.41 29.00 -5.58
N GLU A 126 14.68 30.02 -6.05
CA GLU A 126 15.18 30.96 -7.07
C GLU A 126 16.41 31.73 -6.58
N GLN A 127 16.55 31.91 -5.27
CA GLN A 127 17.71 32.50 -4.63
C GLN A 127 18.77 31.47 -4.23
N GLN A 128 18.75 30.28 -4.85
CA GLN A 128 19.69 29.18 -4.63
C GLN A 128 19.69 28.60 -3.20
N MET A 129 18.64 28.85 -2.42
CA MET A 129 18.45 28.18 -1.14
C MET A 129 17.68 26.88 -1.31
N GLN A 130 18.11 25.82 -0.62
CA GLN A 130 17.44 24.54 -0.68
C GLN A 130 16.54 24.34 0.54
N PRO A 131 15.30 23.85 0.35
CA PRO A 131 14.47 23.44 1.47
C PRO A 131 15.16 22.29 2.21
N ASN A 132 15.06 22.31 3.53
CA ASN A 132 15.49 21.19 4.35
C ASN A 132 14.54 20.00 4.04
N ILE A 133 15.05 19.02 3.28
CA ILE A 133 14.26 17.88 2.80
C ILE A 133 13.76 17.03 3.97
N ASP A 134 14.56 16.88 5.02
CA ASP A 134 14.17 16.09 6.19
C ASP A 134 13.03 16.76 6.96
N LEU A 135 13.07 18.09 7.06
CA LEU A 135 11.95 18.86 7.59
C LEU A 135 10.67 18.68 6.74
N VAL A 136 10.77 18.78 5.42
CA VAL A 136 9.61 18.57 4.53
C VAL A 136 9.03 17.17 4.73
N ARG A 137 9.88 16.15 4.79
CA ARG A 137 9.47 14.76 5.04
C ARG A 137 8.82 14.59 6.41
N GLU A 138 9.35 15.23 7.44
CA GLU A 138 8.78 15.23 8.79
C GLU A 138 7.35 15.80 8.76
N MET A 139 7.17 16.99 8.18
CA MET A 139 5.87 17.65 8.08
C MET A 139 4.84 16.81 7.30
N VAL A 140 5.25 16.23 6.16
CA VAL A 140 4.38 15.34 5.37
C VAL A 140 4.04 14.07 6.15
N SER A 141 5.02 13.47 6.82
CA SER A 141 4.81 12.25 7.59
C SER A 141 3.90 12.48 8.79
N GLU A 142 4.08 13.60 9.51
CA GLU A 142 3.24 14.01 10.63
C GLU A 142 1.77 14.21 10.20
N ALA A 143 1.55 14.76 9.00
CA ALA A 143 0.22 14.96 8.47
C ALA A 143 -0.46 13.65 8.00
N ILE A 144 0.29 12.74 7.37
CA ILE A 144 -0.27 11.57 6.67
C ILE A 144 -0.25 10.29 7.54
N VAL A 145 0.89 9.95 8.14
CA VAL A 145 1.13 8.63 8.73
C VAL A 145 0.19 8.31 9.91
N PRO A 146 -0.03 9.21 10.89
CA PRO A 146 -0.95 8.95 11.98
C PRO A 146 -2.37 8.67 11.47
N GLN A 147 -2.77 9.40 10.43
CA GLN A 147 -4.09 9.28 9.83
C GLN A 147 -4.24 7.97 9.05
N VAL A 148 -3.20 7.48 8.37
CA VAL A 148 -3.26 6.18 7.68
C VAL A 148 -3.32 5.02 8.68
N CYS A 149 -2.64 5.15 9.82
CA CYS A 149 -2.61 4.14 10.87
C CYS A 149 -3.87 4.09 11.73
N ALA A 150 -4.64 5.18 11.82
CA ALA A 150 -5.84 5.26 12.64
C ALA A 150 -6.95 4.29 12.18
N SER A 151 -7.57 3.55 13.10
CA SER A 151 -8.52 2.49 12.76
C SER A 151 -9.95 2.96 12.43
N PHE A 152 -10.35 4.18 12.84
CA PHE A 152 -11.77 4.57 12.91
C PHE A 152 -12.16 5.83 12.13
N LEU A 153 -11.23 6.47 11.43
CA LEU A 153 -11.56 7.69 10.70
C LEU A 153 -12.17 7.35 9.34
N LEU A 154 -13.33 7.93 9.05
CA LEU A 154 -13.97 7.80 7.75
C LEU A 154 -13.44 8.92 6.85
N PHE A 155 -12.54 8.57 5.92
CA PHE A 155 -12.09 9.51 4.89
C PHE A 155 -13.01 9.37 3.67
N LYS A 156 -13.57 10.49 3.23
CA LYS A 156 -14.34 10.55 1.99
C LYS A 156 -13.41 11.01 0.87
N PRO A 157 -13.31 10.28 -0.25
CA PRO A 157 -12.49 10.70 -1.36
C PRO A 157 -13.09 11.95 -2.03
N HIS A 158 -12.21 12.83 -2.52
CA HIS A 158 -12.57 14.07 -3.20
C HIS A 158 -12.33 13.97 -4.70
N PHE A 159 -11.14 13.52 -5.11
CA PHE A 159 -10.71 13.45 -6.50
C PHE A 159 -10.43 12.02 -6.98
N VAL A 160 -10.39 11.05 -6.06
CA VAL A 160 -10.14 9.63 -6.37
C VAL A 160 -11.42 8.79 -6.37
N ALA A 161 -11.37 7.64 -7.02
CA ALA A 161 -12.50 6.73 -7.07
C ALA A 161 -12.81 6.13 -5.68
N GLU A 162 -14.09 6.06 -5.34
CA GLU A 162 -14.54 5.38 -4.13
C GLU A 162 -14.29 3.86 -4.24
N ARG A 163 -13.72 3.29 -3.19
CA ARG A 163 -13.31 1.89 -3.11
C ARG A 163 -14.21 1.12 -2.14
N PRO A 164 -14.51 -0.16 -2.44
CA PRO A 164 -15.24 -1.02 -1.53
C PRO A 164 -14.58 -1.16 -0.16
N THR A 165 -15.40 -1.27 0.88
CA THR A 165 -14.92 -1.58 2.23
C THR A 165 -14.45 -3.02 2.34
N GLU A 166 -13.66 -3.32 3.37
CA GLU A 166 -13.21 -4.68 3.66
C GLU A 166 -14.39 -5.67 3.70
N SER A 167 -15.48 -5.32 4.40
CA SER A 167 -16.65 -6.19 4.49
C SER A 167 -17.35 -6.41 3.14
N GLN A 168 -17.36 -5.41 2.25
CA GLN A 168 -17.90 -5.56 0.91
C GLN A 168 -17.03 -6.52 0.06
N LEU A 169 -15.70 -6.37 0.11
CA LEU A 169 -14.76 -7.26 -0.58
C LEU A 169 -14.85 -8.69 -0.06
N LEU A 170 -14.91 -8.89 1.27
CA LEU A 170 -15.04 -10.22 1.84
C LEU A 170 -16.36 -10.89 1.43
N ARG A 171 -17.46 -10.12 1.36
CA ARG A 171 -18.73 -10.66 0.85
C ARG A 171 -18.58 -11.12 -0.59
N LYS A 172 -17.98 -10.31 -1.46
CA LYS A 172 -17.71 -10.67 -2.86
C LYS A 172 -16.94 -11.99 -2.94
N TYR A 173 -15.72 -12.04 -2.39
CA TYR A 173 -14.82 -13.18 -2.61
C TYR A 173 -15.16 -14.44 -1.82
N PHE A 174 -15.81 -14.34 -0.67
CA PHE A 174 -16.08 -15.51 0.20
C PHE A 174 -17.53 -16.02 0.15
N ILE A 175 -18.51 -15.19 -0.24
CA ILE A 175 -19.88 -15.68 -0.49
C ILE A 175 -19.92 -16.36 -1.87
N GLU A 176 -19.33 -15.73 -2.89
CA GLU A 176 -19.26 -16.31 -4.24
C GLU A 176 -18.51 -17.65 -4.25
N ALA A 177 -17.42 -17.76 -3.45
CA ALA A 177 -16.70 -19.01 -3.25
C ALA A 177 -17.60 -20.12 -2.69
N ARG A 178 -18.46 -19.83 -1.70
CA ARG A 178 -19.37 -20.83 -1.10
C ARG A 178 -20.47 -21.28 -2.05
N THR A 179 -21.06 -20.37 -2.82
CA THR A 179 -22.04 -20.73 -3.85
C THR A 179 -21.42 -21.55 -4.99
N SER A 180 -20.17 -21.27 -5.36
CA SER A 180 -19.47 -22.05 -6.40
C SER A 180 -19.08 -23.48 -5.96
N LEU A 181 -18.89 -23.70 -4.65
CA LEU A 181 -18.67 -25.03 -4.07
C LEU A 181 -19.97 -25.84 -3.98
N ASN A 182 -21.09 -25.17 -3.66
CA ASN A 182 -22.40 -25.82 -3.57
C ASN A 182 -23.02 -26.12 -4.95
N ALA A 183 -22.56 -25.47 -6.03
CA ALA A 183 -23.08 -25.66 -7.38
C ALA A 183 -22.52 -26.90 -8.12
N LYS A 184 -21.64 -27.69 -7.49
CA LYS A 184 -21.14 -28.96 -8.07
C LYS A 184 -21.91 -30.21 -7.64
N GLU A 185 -22.93 -30.08 -6.79
CA GLU A 185 -23.89 -31.15 -6.45
C GLU A 185 -25.31 -30.76 -6.83
N GLU A 186 -25.57 -30.44 -8.09
CA GLU A 186 -26.92 -30.65 -8.64
C GLU A 186 -26.87 -30.72 -10.17
N ASN A 187 -26.93 -31.95 -10.70
CA ASN A 187 -27.38 -32.21 -12.06
C ASN A 187 -28.67 -33.05 -11.96
N PRO A 188 -29.63 -32.89 -12.88
CA PRO A 188 -31.04 -32.80 -12.52
C PRO A 188 -31.89 -33.90 -13.20
N LYS A 189 -33.19 -33.86 -12.82
CA LYS A 189 -34.38 -34.41 -13.49
C LYS A 189 -34.78 -35.87 -13.19
N PRO A 190 -36.07 -36.21 -13.44
CA PRO A 190 -37.32 -35.46 -13.22
C PRO A 190 -38.42 -36.37 -12.64
N THR A 191 -39.58 -35.83 -12.22
CA THR A 191 -40.95 -36.42 -12.35
C THR A 191 -41.90 -35.59 -11.48
N ARG A 192 -42.65 -34.65 -12.09
CA ARG A 192 -44.04 -34.78 -12.57
C ARG A 192 -45.07 -34.42 -11.47
N ILE A 193 -45.59 -33.20 -11.62
CA ILE A 193 -46.99 -32.76 -11.50
C ILE A 193 -47.89 -33.62 -10.59
N VAL A 194 -48.48 -33.01 -9.56
CA VAL A 194 -49.94 -32.89 -9.31
C VAL A 194 -50.15 -32.08 -8.01
N THR A 195 -50.71 -30.88 -8.15
CA THR A 195 -51.65 -30.27 -7.19
C THR A 195 -53.06 -30.79 -7.57
N PRO A 196 -54.06 -30.93 -6.67
CA PRO A 196 -54.51 -29.79 -5.85
C PRO A 196 -55.20 -30.07 -4.48
N ASN A 197 -55.29 -28.98 -3.72
CA ASN A 197 -56.49 -28.45 -3.03
C ASN A 197 -56.73 -28.66 -1.52
N LYS A 198 -57.18 -27.52 -0.95
CA LYS A 198 -58.10 -27.26 0.19
C LYS A 198 -57.59 -27.26 1.66
N LYS A 199 -57.53 -26.02 2.18
CA LYS A 199 -58.26 -25.45 3.36
C LYS A 199 -58.37 -26.34 4.61
N SER A 200 -57.86 -25.88 5.75
CA SER A 200 -58.67 -25.18 6.79
C SER A 200 -57.92 -25.00 8.14
N THR A 201 -57.87 -23.74 8.60
CA THR A 201 -58.11 -23.22 9.97
C THR A 201 -57.42 -23.78 11.22
N ALA A 202 -56.94 -22.79 12.01
CA ALA A 202 -57.14 -22.57 13.46
C ALA A 202 -55.93 -22.74 14.39
N ALA A 203 -55.73 -21.67 15.16
CA ALA A 203 -54.80 -21.47 16.25
C ALA A 203 -55.13 -22.34 17.48
N VAL A 204 -54.17 -22.50 18.39
CA VAL A 204 -54.28 -22.18 19.84
C VAL A 204 -52.92 -22.46 20.52
N ALA A 205 -52.66 -21.69 21.57
CA ALA A 205 -51.39 -21.45 22.24
C ALA A 205 -50.96 -22.51 23.28
N THR A 206 -49.89 -22.16 24.00
CA THR A 206 -49.41 -22.59 25.34
C THR A 206 -48.36 -23.72 25.48
N THR A 207 -47.15 -23.28 25.85
CA THR A 207 -46.03 -23.93 26.58
C THR A 207 -46.48 -24.62 27.90
N PRO A 208 -45.70 -25.51 28.58
CA PRO A 208 -44.25 -25.41 28.86
C PRO A 208 -43.40 -26.73 28.91
N LEU A 209 -42.09 -26.50 29.09
CA LEU A 209 -40.94 -27.42 29.29
C LEU A 209 -41.14 -28.64 30.22
N PRO A 210 -40.29 -29.69 30.09
CA PRO A 210 -39.21 -29.86 31.07
C PRO A 210 -37.84 -30.32 30.50
N ARG A 211 -36.80 -30.00 31.28
CA ARG A 211 -35.37 -30.31 31.09
C ARG A 211 -35.00 -31.62 31.80
N PRO A 212 -33.94 -32.33 31.35
CA PRO A 212 -32.96 -32.87 32.32
C PRO A 212 -31.50 -32.45 32.00
N ARG A 213 -30.69 -32.40 33.07
CA ARG A 213 -29.24 -32.09 33.11
C ARG A 213 -28.39 -33.39 32.92
N PRO A 214 -27.10 -33.43 33.31
CA PRO A 214 -25.91 -33.02 32.57
C PRO A 214 -24.97 -34.23 32.31
N ASN A 215 -23.94 -34.12 31.47
CA ASN A 215 -22.78 -35.00 31.62
C ASN A 215 -21.45 -34.34 31.28
N SER A 216 -20.53 -34.56 32.21
CA SER A 216 -19.10 -34.28 32.24
C SER A 216 -18.37 -34.99 31.10
N ASN A 217 -17.29 -34.40 30.59
CA ASN A 217 -15.97 -35.07 30.55
C ASN A 217 -14.82 -34.07 30.31
N ARG A 218 -13.93 -34.02 31.30
CA ARG A 218 -12.53 -33.59 31.23
C ARG A 218 -11.73 -34.62 30.42
N THR A 219 -10.88 -34.17 29.50
CA THR A 219 -9.66 -34.90 29.14
C THR A 219 -8.49 -33.94 28.97
N THR A 220 -7.40 -34.35 29.59
CA THR A 220 -6.09 -33.73 29.81
C THR A 220 -5.21 -33.68 28.54
N THR A 221 -4.39 -32.62 28.49
CA THR A 221 -3.30 -32.26 27.56
C THR A 221 -2.22 -33.36 27.40
N PRO A 222 -1.30 -33.32 26.40
CA PRO A 222 -0.03 -32.61 26.66
C PRO A 222 0.74 -32.02 25.45
N LEU A 223 1.11 -30.73 25.57
CA LEU A 223 2.48 -30.17 25.56
C LEU A 223 3.49 -30.41 24.41
N LEU A 224 3.32 -31.36 23.48
CA LEU A 224 4.34 -31.63 22.45
C LEU A 224 4.23 -30.68 21.24
N GLU A 225 3.01 -30.28 20.87
CA GLU A 225 2.75 -29.52 19.64
C GLU A 225 3.14 -28.03 19.75
N VAL A 226 3.20 -27.50 20.97
CA VAL A 226 3.64 -26.13 21.26
C VAL A 226 5.17 -26.02 21.20
N ALA A 227 5.89 -27.07 21.59
CA ALA A 227 7.36 -27.10 21.52
C ALA A 227 7.86 -27.08 20.06
N ILE A 228 7.23 -27.85 19.17
CA ILE A 228 7.60 -27.96 17.75
C ILE A 228 7.33 -26.63 16.99
N LYS A 229 6.22 -25.94 17.31
CA LYS A 229 5.91 -24.63 16.72
C LYS A 229 6.90 -23.55 17.18
N ASN A 230 7.34 -23.59 18.44
CA ASN A 230 8.35 -22.66 18.95
C ASN A 230 9.73 -22.90 18.35
N GLU A 231 10.10 -24.15 18.09
CA GLU A 231 11.39 -24.50 17.50
C GLU A 231 11.49 -24.09 16.02
N ALA A 232 10.40 -24.25 15.25
CA ALA A 232 10.33 -23.77 13.87
C ALA A 232 10.39 -22.23 13.77
N VAL A 233 9.73 -21.52 14.69
CA VAL A 233 9.78 -20.05 14.76
C VAL A 233 11.18 -19.58 15.17
N ASN A 234 11.83 -20.27 16.10
CA ASN A 234 13.20 -19.96 16.51
C ASN A 234 14.22 -20.23 15.38
N ALA A 235 14.07 -21.32 14.63
CA ALA A 235 14.90 -21.62 13.46
C ALA A 235 14.72 -20.57 12.35
N SER A 236 13.48 -20.14 12.10
CA SER A 236 13.17 -19.08 11.13
C SER A 236 13.80 -17.73 11.54
N ARG A 237 13.71 -17.38 12.83
CA ARG A 237 14.31 -16.17 13.38
C ARG A 237 15.84 -16.18 13.30
N LEU A 238 16.47 -17.33 13.55
CA LEU A 238 17.93 -17.50 13.43
C LEU A 238 18.38 -17.37 11.97
N ASN A 239 17.61 -17.95 11.04
CA ASN A 239 17.89 -17.87 9.61
C ASN A 239 17.76 -16.43 9.07
N LEU A 240 16.73 -15.70 9.52
CA LEU A 240 16.57 -14.28 9.20
C LEU A 240 17.73 -13.44 9.73
N GLN A 241 18.19 -13.68 10.96
CA GLN A 241 19.35 -12.99 11.52
C GLN A 241 20.64 -13.30 10.76
N ALA A 242 20.84 -14.55 10.33
CA ALA A 242 21.98 -14.94 9.51
C ALA A 242 21.93 -14.28 8.12
N ALA A 243 20.75 -14.23 7.49
CA ALA A 243 20.55 -13.55 6.21
C ALA A 243 20.84 -12.05 6.30
N LEU A 244 20.38 -11.38 7.37
CA LEU A 244 20.64 -9.97 7.62
C LEU A 244 22.13 -9.69 7.89
N LYS A 245 22.83 -10.58 8.61
CA LYS A 245 24.29 -10.47 8.79
C LYS A 245 25.05 -10.63 7.47
N ARG A 246 24.64 -11.57 6.59
CA ARG A 246 25.23 -11.73 5.25
C ARG A 246 24.99 -10.49 4.38
N ALA A 247 23.77 -9.93 4.40
CA ALA A 247 23.45 -8.72 3.66
C ALA A 247 24.29 -7.51 4.12
N ARG A 248 24.49 -7.35 5.43
CA ARG A 248 25.35 -6.29 5.99
C ARG A 248 26.83 -6.51 5.69
N SER A 249 27.32 -7.75 5.75
CA SER A 249 28.70 -8.09 5.37
C SER A 249 29.00 -7.81 3.89
N ASN A 250 28.01 -8.00 3.02
CA ASN A 250 28.13 -7.71 1.59
C ASN A 250 28.09 -6.20 1.27
N GLN A 251 27.62 -5.35 2.20
CA GLN A 251 27.68 -3.90 2.06
C GLN A 251 29.01 -3.31 2.52
N LEU A 252 29.76 -4.02 3.38
CA LEU A 252 31.02 -3.53 3.96
C LEU A 252 32.28 -4.05 3.26
N GLY A 253 32.13 -4.96 2.29
CA GLY A 253 33.25 -5.62 1.59
C GLY A 253 33.17 -5.49 0.08
N LYS A 254 33.44 -4.31 -0.48
CA LYS A 254 33.97 -4.18 -1.84
C LYS A 254 35.23 -3.30 -1.83
N PRO A 255 36.41 -3.86 -2.11
CA PRO A 255 37.62 -3.06 -2.31
C PRO A 255 37.56 -2.30 -3.64
N ALA A 256 38.14 -1.11 -3.62
CA ALA A 256 38.30 -0.20 -4.74
C ALA A 256 39.29 -0.75 -5.78
N ALA A 257 38.83 -1.59 -6.72
CA ALA A 257 39.61 -1.97 -7.90
C ALA A 257 38.74 -2.63 -8.98
N ALA A 258 37.73 -1.94 -9.50
CA ALA A 258 37.09 -2.28 -10.78
C ALA A 258 36.22 -1.11 -11.24
N ALA A 259 36.86 0.03 -11.48
CA ALA A 259 36.24 1.19 -12.11
C ALA A 259 36.80 1.29 -13.54
N VAL A 260 36.21 0.61 -14.51
CA VAL A 260 36.07 1.10 -15.89
C VAL A 260 34.84 0.44 -16.51
N ALA A 261 34.00 1.28 -17.13
CA ALA A 261 32.80 1.02 -17.91
C ALA A 261 31.46 1.01 -17.14
N GLU A 262 30.68 2.06 -17.44
CA GLU A 262 29.27 2.31 -17.15
C GLU A 262 28.95 3.20 -15.95
N THR A 263 29.19 4.49 -16.16
CA THR A 263 28.45 5.59 -15.54
C THR A 263 26.95 5.45 -15.85
N LYS A 264 26.22 4.81 -14.93
CA LYS A 264 24.80 5.10 -14.70
C LYS A 264 24.64 5.55 -13.26
N VAL A 265 24.23 6.81 -13.12
CA VAL A 265 23.75 7.39 -11.87
C VAL A 265 22.62 6.48 -11.37
N ASN A 266 22.87 5.73 -10.31
CA ASN A 266 21.86 4.87 -9.68
C ASN A 266 20.79 5.76 -9.06
N ASN A 267 19.66 5.92 -9.75
CA ASN A 267 18.47 6.56 -9.20
C ASN A 267 18.00 5.71 -7.99
N PRO A 268 17.82 6.30 -6.79
CA PRO A 268 17.36 5.56 -5.60
C PRO A 268 16.02 4.84 -5.83
N GLN A 269 15.18 5.37 -6.73
CA GLN A 269 13.92 4.74 -7.15
C GLN A 269 14.16 3.42 -7.90
N GLU A 270 15.23 3.33 -8.70
CA GLU A 270 15.58 2.12 -9.47
C GLU A 270 16.15 1.04 -8.55
N VAL A 271 16.95 1.42 -7.56
CA VAL A 271 17.47 0.52 -6.52
C VAL A 271 16.33 -0.04 -5.66
N PHE A 272 15.35 0.80 -5.30
CA PHE A 272 14.18 0.36 -4.56
C PHE A 272 13.35 -0.65 -5.37
N LEU A 273 13.01 -0.32 -6.62
CA LEU A 273 12.25 -1.21 -7.51
C LEU A 273 12.95 -2.57 -7.66
N GLN A 274 14.27 -2.56 -7.87
CA GLN A 274 15.04 -3.79 -8.02
C GLN A 274 15.08 -4.62 -6.72
N SER A 275 15.08 -3.97 -5.55
CA SER A 275 15.08 -4.65 -4.25
C SER A 275 13.77 -5.40 -3.96
N VAL A 276 12.67 -4.99 -4.59
CA VAL A 276 11.34 -5.64 -4.49
C VAL A 276 10.98 -6.48 -5.71
N GLY A 277 11.95 -6.74 -6.60
CA GLY A 277 11.74 -7.56 -7.81
C GLY A 277 10.97 -6.86 -8.93
N LEU A 278 10.80 -5.54 -8.87
CA LEU A 278 10.17 -4.73 -9.90
C LEU A 278 11.22 -4.06 -10.81
N CYS A 279 10.81 -3.63 -11.99
CA CYS A 279 11.70 -2.93 -12.93
C CYS A 279 11.03 -1.68 -13.50
N THR A 280 11.83 -0.68 -13.90
CA THR A 280 11.28 0.53 -14.51
C THR A 280 10.75 0.22 -15.93
N HIS A 281 9.86 1.06 -16.43
CA HIS A 281 9.31 0.91 -17.78
C HIS A 281 10.37 0.90 -18.89
N SER A 282 11.47 1.64 -18.72
CA SER A 282 12.59 1.61 -19.68
C SER A 282 13.35 0.28 -19.62
N THR A 283 13.56 -0.27 -18.42
CA THR A 283 14.15 -1.60 -18.20
C THR A 283 13.25 -2.69 -18.79
N TYR A 284 11.93 -2.59 -18.61
CA TYR A 284 10.95 -3.51 -19.18
C TYR A 284 10.95 -3.49 -20.72
N LYS A 285 10.96 -2.30 -21.35
CA LYS A 285 11.08 -2.18 -22.81
C LYS A 285 12.36 -2.78 -23.35
N THR A 286 13.49 -2.55 -22.65
CA THR A 286 14.78 -3.13 -23.02
C THR A 286 14.75 -4.66 -22.90
N MET A 287 14.12 -5.18 -21.86
CA MET A 287 13.94 -6.60 -21.64
C MET A 287 13.06 -7.24 -22.73
N GLN A 288 11.93 -6.62 -23.11
CA GLN A 288 11.10 -7.10 -24.23
C GLN A 288 11.87 -7.12 -25.55
N LEU A 289 12.62 -6.05 -25.87
CA LEU A 289 13.44 -6.00 -27.09
C LEU A 289 14.50 -7.11 -27.08
N SER A 290 15.14 -7.36 -25.94
CA SER A 290 16.13 -8.44 -25.79
C SER A 290 15.51 -9.83 -25.96
N GLN A 291 14.27 -10.05 -25.52
CA GLN A 291 13.53 -11.30 -25.74
C GLN A 291 13.16 -11.49 -27.21
N ALA A 292 12.71 -10.45 -27.90
CA ALA A 292 12.43 -10.49 -29.34
C ALA A 292 13.69 -10.83 -30.16
N HIS A 293 14.87 -10.31 -29.77
CA HIS A 293 16.14 -10.67 -30.39
C HIS A 293 16.58 -12.12 -30.10
N ARG A 294 16.28 -12.65 -28.90
CA ARG A 294 16.55 -14.07 -28.57
C ARG A 294 15.65 -15.03 -29.34
N GLN A 295 14.40 -14.67 -29.62
CA GLN A 295 13.49 -15.49 -30.44
C GLN A 295 13.95 -15.56 -31.91
N LYS A 296 14.44 -14.45 -32.49
CA LYS A 296 15.00 -14.45 -33.85
C LYS A 296 16.28 -15.29 -33.99
N ARG A 297 17.09 -15.44 -32.93
CA ARG A 297 18.26 -16.34 -32.92
C ARG A 297 17.88 -17.82 -32.83
N LYS A 298 16.79 -18.18 -32.13
CA LYS A 298 16.32 -19.58 -32.04
C LYS A 298 15.71 -20.08 -33.35
N GLN A 299 15.08 -19.22 -34.15
CA GLN A 299 14.54 -19.62 -35.47
C GLN A 299 15.61 -19.92 -36.53
N LYS A 300 16.85 -19.42 -36.38
CA LYS A 300 17.95 -19.72 -37.31
C LYS A 300 18.67 -21.05 -37.04
N LEU A 301 18.35 -21.77 -35.97
CA LEU A 301 19.00 -23.05 -35.62
C LEU A 301 18.17 -24.29 -35.98
N VAL A 302 16.98 -24.13 -36.58
CA VAL A 302 16.07 -25.24 -36.94
C VAL A 302 16.02 -25.47 -38.47
N GLN A 303 16.94 -24.88 -39.23
CA GLN A 303 17.15 -25.22 -40.63
C GLN A 303 18.60 -25.63 -40.86
N LYS A 304 18.88 -26.91 -40.60
CA LYS A 304 19.91 -27.69 -41.29
C LYS A 304 19.64 -29.17 -41.10
#